data_AF-A0A7C3CFH2-F1
#
_entry.id   AF-A0A7C3CFH2-F1
#
_cell.length_a   1.000
_cell.length_b   1.000
_cell.length_c   1.000
_cell.angle_alpha   90.00
_cell.angle_beta   90.00
_cell.angle_gamma   90.00
#
_symmetry.space_group_name_H-M   'P 1'
#
loop_
_entity.id
_entity.type
_entity.pdbx_description
1 polymer ?
#
loop_
_entity_poly.entity_id
_entity_poly.type
_entity_poly.pdbx_seq_one_letter_code
_entity_poly.pdbx_strand_id
1 'polypeptide(L)'
;MNGEWEQMAEDIRRSLEAITRAHASAEALQKEPGHHTLQAYRQELQALIKELKTLDYLVHHEIEVAVEDIGDLLNRALVGRKAPYRHSPEIHNAEDE
;
A
#
# COMPACT_ATOMS: atom_id res chain seq x y z
N MET A 1 12.90 -12.63 -16.79
CA MET A 1 11.76 -12.95 -15.91
C MET A 1 12.03 -12.70 -14.42
N ASN A 2 13.21 -12.23 -13.97
CA ASN A 2 13.44 -11.88 -12.55
C ASN A 2 13.25 -10.38 -12.22
N GLY A 3 13.18 -9.49 -13.23
CA GLY A 3 13.16 -8.04 -13.01
C GLY A 3 11.79 -7.46 -12.62
N GLU A 4 10.70 -8.08 -13.06
CA GLU A 4 9.33 -7.59 -12.78
C GLU A 4 8.97 -7.77 -11.31
N TRP A 5 9.32 -8.92 -10.73
CA TRP A 5 9.13 -9.20 -9.30
C TRP A 5 9.98 -8.30 -8.38
N GLU A 6 11.22 -8.00 -8.79
CA GLU A 6 12.10 -7.10 -8.04
C GLU A 6 11.59 -5.66 -8.09
N GLN A 7 11.06 -5.23 -9.24
CA GLN A 7 10.43 -3.92 -9.40
C GLN A 7 9.16 -3.79 -8.55
N MET A 8 8.28 -4.80 -8.55
CA MET A 8 7.09 -4.82 -7.68
C MET A 8 7.48 -4.71 -6.19
N ALA A 9 8.47 -5.49 -5.73
CA ALA A 9 8.92 -5.44 -4.35
C ALA A 9 9.44 -4.05 -3.96
N GLU A 10 10.16 -3.39 -4.87
CA GLU A 10 10.67 -2.03 -4.69
C GLU A 10 9.55 -0.98 -4.66
N ASP A 11 8.54 -1.10 -5.52
CA ASP A 11 7.39 -0.18 -5.56
C ASP A 11 6.52 -0.28 -4.30
N ILE A 12 6.37 -1.50 -3.76
CA ILE A 12 5.73 -1.71 -2.47
C ILE A 12 6.56 -1.10 -1.34
N ARG A 13 7.88 -1.32 -1.32
CA ARG A 13 8.78 -0.73 -0.30
C ARG A 13 8.68 0.79 -0.29
N ARG A 14 8.71 1.44 -1.46
CA ARG A 14 8.58 2.90 -1.59
C ARG A 14 7.26 3.43 -1.07
N SER A 15 6.18 2.71 -1.34
CA SER A 15 4.85 3.05 -0.84
C SER A 15 4.77 2.99 0.67
N LEU A 16 5.35 1.95 1.29
CA LEU A 16 5.44 1.85 2.75
C LEU A 16 6.25 2.99 3.37
N GLU A 17 7.38 3.35 2.78
CA GLU A 17 8.17 4.49 3.25
C GLU A 17 7.41 5.81 3.13
N ALA A 18 6.66 6.00 2.04
CA ALA A 18 5.83 7.18 1.85
C ALA A 18 4.70 7.27 2.89
N ILE A 19 4.08 6.14 3.24
CA ILE A 19 3.10 6.05 4.34
C ILE A 19 3.74 6.49 5.66
N THR A 20 4.93 5.96 6.00
CA THR A 20 5.62 6.30 7.25
C THR A 20 5.95 7.79 7.32
N ARG A 21 6.43 8.40 6.22
CA ARG A 21 6.72 9.85 6.18
C ARG A 21 5.47 10.72 6.27
N ALA A 22 4.38 10.33 5.60
CA ALA A 22 3.10 11.01 5.70
C ALA A 22 2.55 10.95 7.15
N HIS A 23 2.69 9.81 7.82
CA HIS A 23 2.30 9.67 9.22
C HIS A 23 3.15 10.55 10.15
N ALA A 24 4.47 10.53 10.00
CA ALA A 24 5.38 11.35 10.80
C ALA A 24 5.11 12.86 10.63
N SER A 25 4.84 13.31 9.40
CA SER A 25 4.50 14.71 9.14
C SER A 25 3.10 15.09 9.65
N ALA A 26 2.15 14.15 9.64
CA ALA A 26 0.84 14.35 10.30
C ALA A 26 0.99 14.54 11.81
N GLU A 27 1.80 13.73 12.47
CA GLU A 27 2.09 13.90 13.90
C GLU A 27 2.77 15.24 14.19
N ALA A 28 3.73 15.65 13.35
CA ALA A 28 4.39 16.94 13.50
C ALA A 28 3.39 18.11 13.38
N LEU A 29 2.47 18.05 12.42
CA LEU A 29 1.40 19.04 12.28
C LEU A 29 0.44 19.05 13.48
N GLN A 30 0.12 17.90 14.07
CA GLN A 30 -0.72 17.82 15.27
C GLN A 30 -0.03 18.39 16.50
N LYS A 31 1.28 18.12 16.66
CA LYS A 31 2.09 18.61 17.80
C LYS A 31 2.36 20.10 17.70
N GLU A 32 2.66 20.60 16.50
CA GLU A 32 2.96 22.00 16.24
C GLU A 32 2.21 22.52 15.00
N PRO A 33 0.95 22.96 15.17
CA PRO A 33 0.18 23.51 14.06
C PRO A 33 0.81 24.80 13.54
N GLY A 34 1.29 24.77 12.30
CA GLY A 34 1.94 25.92 11.68
C GLY A 34 1.94 25.83 10.16
N HIS A 35 2.16 26.95 9.49
CA HIS A 35 2.22 26.99 8.03
C HIS A 35 3.31 26.05 7.48
N HIS A 36 4.45 25.95 8.18
CA HIS A 36 5.57 25.11 7.79
C HIS A 36 5.25 23.61 7.95
N THR A 37 4.65 23.19 9.08
CA THR A 37 4.25 21.78 9.30
C THR A 37 3.10 21.37 8.39
N LEU A 38 2.17 22.28 8.09
CA LEU A 38 1.10 22.04 7.12
C LEU A 38 1.65 21.85 5.71
N GLN A 39 2.62 22.66 5.30
CA GLN A 39 3.27 22.52 4.00
C GLN A 39 4.04 21.19 3.90
N ALA A 40 4.80 20.82 4.93
CA ALA A 40 5.50 19.54 4.98
C ALA A 40 4.54 18.36 4.90
N TYR A 41 3.43 18.38 5.65
CA TYR A 41 2.41 17.35 5.58
C TYR A 41 1.77 17.24 4.19
N ARG A 42 1.46 18.37 3.54
CA ARG A 42 0.92 18.38 2.17
C ARG A 42 1.90 17.77 1.16
N GLN A 43 3.20 18.03 1.30
CA GLN A 43 4.22 17.46 0.43
C GLN A 43 4.30 15.94 0.59
N GLU A 44 4.32 15.43 1.82
CA GLU A 44 4.37 13.98 2.06
C GLU A 44 3.08 13.29 1.63
N LEU A 45 1.91 13.93 1.78
CA LEU A 45 0.66 13.40 1.22
C LEU A 45 0.69 13.30 -0.31
N GLN A 46 1.25 14.30 -1.00
CA GLN A 46 1.40 14.25 -2.46
C GLN A 46 2.33 13.11 -2.89
N ALA A 47 3.44 12.90 -2.17
CA ALA A 47 4.33 11.78 -2.40
C ALA A 47 3.62 10.44 -2.19
N LEU A 48 2.87 10.30 -1.09
CA LEU A 48 2.08 9.10 -0.81
C LEU A 48 1.05 8.81 -1.92
N ILE A 49 0.30 9.83 -2.37
CA ILE A 49 -0.67 9.66 -3.45
C ILE A 49 0.00 9.17 -4.74
N LYS A 50 1.21 9.64 -5.04
CA LYS A 50 1.96 9.20 -6.22
C LYS A 50 2.30 7.71 -6.12
N GLU A 51 2.86 7.27 -4.99
CA GLU A 51 3.25 5.87 -4.80
C GLU A 51 2.02 4.94 -4.77
N LEU A 52 0.92 5.36 -4.15
CA LEU A 52 -0.33 4.60 -4.17
C LEU A 52 -0.91 4.43 -5.57
N LYS A 53 -0.77 5.43 -6.44
CA LYS A 53 -1.18 5.30 -7.86
C LYS A 53 -0.33 4.31 -8.63
N THR A 54 0.96 4.21 -8.30
CA THR A 54 1.84 3.18 -8.89
C THR A 54 1.37 1.78 -8.47
N LEU A 55 1.07 1.58 -7.18
CA LEU A 55 0.52 0.31 -6.71
C LEU A 55 -0.86 -0.01 -7.30
N ASP A 56 -1.73 1.00 -7.40
CA ASP A 56 -3.05 0.87 -8.03
C ASP A 56 -2.94 0.42 -9.49
N TYR A 57 -1.99 0.99 -10.23
CA TYR A 57 -1.69 0.58 -11.60
C TYR A 57 -1.22 -0.87 -11.67
N LEU A 58 -0.29 -1.28 -10.79
CA LEU A 58 0.21 -2.65 -10.74
C LEU A 58 -0.92 -3.65 -10.44
N VAL A 59 -1.77 -3.35 -9.46
CA VAL A 59 -2.92 -4.17 -9.05
C VAL A 59 -3.94 -4.36 -10.19
N HIS A 60 -4.21 -3.31 -10.98
CA HIS A 60 -5.24 -3.37 -12.02
C HIS A 60 -4.74 -3.83 -13.39
N HIS A 61 -3.41 -3.86 -13.62
CA HIS A 61 -2.84 -4.17 -14.93
C HIS A 61 -1.91 -5.39 -14.95
N GLU A 62 -1.37 -5.85 -13.81
CA GLU A 62 -0.54 -7.04 -13.72
C GLU A 62 -1.16 -8.09 -12.78
N ILE A 63 -2.06 -8.90 -13.33
CA ILE A 63 -2.47 -10.24 -12.85
C ILE A 63 -3.13 -10.27 -11.46
N GLU A 64 -4.41 -10.70 -11.43
CA GLU A 64 -5.30 -10.89 -10.25
C GLU A 64 -4.70 -11.64 -9.03
N VAL A 65 -3.50 -12.21 -9.14
CA VAL A 65 -2.84 -13.04 -8.11
C VAL A 65 -2.00 -12.20 -7.13
N ALA A 66 -1.52 -11.00 -7.48
CA ALA A 66 -0.61 -10.22 -6.63
C ALA A 66 -1.30 -9.35 -5.56
N VAL A 67 -2.62 -9.14 -5.67
CA VAL A 67 -3.36 -8.18 -4.85
C VAL A 67 -3.45 -8.63 -3.39
N GLU A 68 -3.62 -9.93 -3.14
CA GLU A 68 -3.74 -10.46 -1.78
C GLU A 68 -2.42 -10.33 -1.01
N ASP A 69 -1.29 -10.66 -1.63
CA ASP A 69 0.04 -10.55 -1.01
C ASP A 69 0.44 -9.10 -0.72
N ILE A 70 0.09 -8.16 -1.59
CA ILE A 70 0.30 -6.73 -1.38
C ILE A 70 -0.56 -6.23 -0.23
N GLY A 71 -1.84 -6.61 -0.19
CA GLY A 71 -2.74 -6.26 0.91
C GLY A 71 -2.22 -6.76 2.25
N ASP A 72 -1.68 -7.97 2.28
CA ASP A 72 -1.14 -8.59 3.48
C ASP A 72 0.16 -7.91 3.96
N LEU A 73 1.00 -7.45 3.03
CA LEU A 73 2.23 -6.70 3.34
C LEU A 73 1.90 -5.29 3.85
N LEU A 74 0.99 -4.58 3.19
CA LEU A 74 0.50 -3.26 3.60
C LEU A 74 -0.11 -3.32 5.00
N ASN A 75 -0.92 -4.35 5.26
CA ASN A 75 -1.56 -4.53 6.55
C ASN A 75 -0.56 -4.85 7.67
N ARG A 76 0.47 -5.68 7.40
CA ARG A 76 1.56 -5.90 8.36
C ARG A 76 2.33 -4.63 8.67
N ALA A 77 2.62 -3.81 7.66
CA ALA A 77 3.36 -2.57 7.84
C ALA A 77 2.54 -1.48 8.55
N LEU A 78 1.21 -1.44 8.34
CA LEU A 78 0.31 -0.46 8.94
C LEU A 78 -0.18 -0.84 10.34
N VAL A 79 -0.44 -2.12 10.60
CA VAL A 79 -1.14 -2.59 11.82
C VAL A 79 -0.23 -3.41 12.74
N GLY A 80 0.93 -3.88 12.27
CA GLY A 80 1.87 -4.69 13.06
C GLY A 80 1.33 -6.05 13.51
N ARG A 81 0.11 -6.44 13.08
CA ARG A 81 -0.51 -7.73 13.36
C ARG A 81 -1.09 -8.32 12.08
N LYS A 82 -0.87 -9.63 11.89
CA LYS A 82 -1.41 -10.45 10.81
C LYS A 82 -2.95 -10.31 10.78
N ALA A 83 -3.53 -9.91 9.65
CA ALA A 83 -4.99 -10.01 9.51
C ALA A 83 -5.41 -11.47 9.67
N PRO A 84 -6.53 -11.75 10.35
CA PRO A 84 -7.16 -13.06 10.24
C PRO A 84 -7.61 -13.24 8.79
N TYR A 85 -7.02 -14.24 8.12
CA TYR A 85 -7.36 -14.70 6.78
C TYR A 85 -8.87 -14.70 6.59
N ARG A 86 -9.37 -13.89 5.65
CA ARG A 86 -10.72 -14.05 5.12
C ARG A 86 -10.56 -14.83 3.82
N HIS A 87 -10.69 -16.15 3.91
CA HIS A 87 -10.88 -16.99 2.73
C HIS A 87 -12.07 -16.42 1.97
N SER A 88 -11.84 -15.88 0.77
CA SER A 88 -12.90 -15.78 -0.22
C SER A 88 -13.37 -17.21 -0.50
N PRO A 89 -14.66 -17.51 -0.39
CA PRO A 89 -15.15 -18.86 -0.66
C PRO A 89 -14.80 -19.22 -2.11
N GLU A 90 -14.18 -20.38 -2.30
CA GLU A 90 -14.06 -20.99 -3.63
C GLU A 90 -15.46 -21.05 -4.23
N ILE A 91 -15.67 -20.30 -5.32
CA ILE A 91 -16.84 -20.49 -6.15
C ILE A 91 -16.61 -21.81 -6.87
N HIS A 92 -17.10 -22.90 -6.28
CA HIS A 92 -17.29 -24.16 -6.97
C HIS A 92 -18.34 -23.88 -8.05
N ASN A 93 -17.91 -23.67 -9.29
CA ASN A 93 -18.80 -23.77 -10.43
C ASN A 93 -19.25 -25.24 -10.47
N ALA A 94 -20.46 -25.47 -9.97
CA ALA A 94 -21.15 -26.73 -10.10
C ALA A 94 -21.66 -26.85 -11.53
N GLU A 95 -20.76 -27.20 -12.45
CA GLU A 95 -21.09 -27.64 -13.80
C GLU A 95 -20.13 -28.79 -14.12
N ASP A 96 -20.55 -30.01 -13.85
CA ASP A 96 -20.76 -31.04 -14.88
C ASP A 96 -20.96 -32.45 -14.27
N GLU A 97 -22.05 -33.08 -14.72
CA GLU A 97 -22.53 -34.48 -14.57
C GLU A 97 -23.27 -34.94 -13.29
#